data_AF-A0A258YV19-F1
#
_entry.id   AF-A0A258YV19-F1
#
_cell.length_a   1.000
_cell.length_b   1.000
_cell.length_c   1.000
_cell.angle_alpha   90.00
_cell.angle_beta   90.00
_cell.angle_gamma   90.00
#
_symmetry.space_group_name_H-M   'P 1'
#
loop_
_entity.id
_entity.type
_entity.pdbx_description
1 polymer ?
#
loop_
_entity_poly.entity_id
_entity_poly.type
_entity_poly.pdbx_seq_one_letter_code
_entity_poly.pdbx_strand_id
1 'polypeptide(L)'
;QDINASQANDAFYQVEYVNERFLFDYAAKTDEAEIKYTVNCIKEPACNLPLIPEDDCLMLALTPAKAAALKNEEREGIAARLEDKFGNTQWLRTMNQESFYTSTDNLHSETTLFRLAGAAYRYAHFNHTVTPEVLLALSAMNSFGNIVFLTVTDPKMDQLQQSLSDVTGGKYDPQTHFFLAMNSIKYGKLGIALDHLKEAKFRFYAPIDKDKTRFWMYQITQDQEYLKELSESLDINMYVLYARELLNLPTENYFTSLPTTDRTDSIKGIDPFEWRAFSQEIMRSKPETISELIDRSDGNESMAIQGYVLERTYEPYIHNFTMAYDQYMTNLSNDKKALLYALMRQETRFIPGLISRSFALGLMQIMP
;
A
#
# COMPACT_ATOMS: atom_id res chain seq x y z
N GLN A 1 -28.71 2.74 6.73
CA GLN A 1 -29.37 3.62 5.75
C GLN A 1 -30.65 2.94 5.29
N ASP A 2 -31.76 3.68 5.26
CA ASP A 2 -33.03 3.22 4.71
C ASP A 2 -33.05 3.44 3.20
N ILE A 3 -32.31 2.60 2.48
CA ILE A 3 -32.42 2.47 1.02
C ILE A 3 -33.14 1.16 0.70
N ASN A 4 -34.02 1.20 -0.30
CA ASN A 4 -34.68 0.01 -0.83
C ASN A 4 -33.76 -0.76 -1.80
N ALA A 5 -34.18 -1.95 -2.24
CA ALA A 5 -33.37 -2.79 -3.13
C ALA A 5 -33.00 -2.10 -4.45
N SER A 6 -33.93 -1.36 -5.06
CA SER A 6 -33.67 -0.58 -6.28
C SER A 6 -32.57 0.45 -6.07
N GLN A 7 -32.67 1.22 -4.97
CA GLN A 7 -31.67 2.24 -4.61
C GLN A 7 -30.32 1.62 -4.26
N ALA A 8 -30.32 0.43 -3.63
CA ALA A 8 -29.09 -0.30 -3.33
C ALA A 8 -28.38 -0.76 -4.61
N ASN A 9 -29.12 -1.25 -5.60
CA ASN A 9 -28.57 -1.63 -6.91
C ASN A 9 -27.99 -0.42 -7.62
N ASP A 10 -28.75 0.68 -7.70
CA ASP A 10 -28.29 1.93 -8.32
C ASP A 10 -27.00 2.45 -7.66
N ALA A 11 -26.93 2.38 -6.32
CA ALA A 11 -25.75 2.79 -5.58
C ALA A 11 -24.56 1.85 -5.82
N PHE A 12 -24.77 0.54 -5.86
CA PHE A 12 -23.71 -0.45 -6.05
C PHE A 12 -22.96 -0.24 -7.36
N TYR A 13 -23.68 0.03 -8.47
CA TYR A 13 -23.06 0.30 -9.77
C TYR A 13 -22.37 1.67 -9.87
N GLN A 14 -22.51 2.53 -8.87
CA GLN A 14 -21.77 3.80 -8.76
C GLN A 14 -20.48 3.67 -7.95
N VAL A 15 -20.25 2.52 -7.31
CA VAL A 15 -19.04 2.25 -6.52
C VAL A 15 -17.91 1.80 -7.44
N GLU A 16 -16.75 2.44 -7.33
CA GLU A 16 -15.57 2.11 -8.14
C GLU A 16 -14.86 0.84 -7.64
N TYR A 17 -14.90 0.56 -6.32
CA TYR A 17 -14.26 -0.61 -5.70
C TYR A 17 -15.15 -1.24 -4.63
N VAL A 18 -15.41 -2.54 -4.77
CA VAL A 18 -16.20 -3.32 -3.81
C VAL A 18 -15.26 -4.15 -2.93
N ASN A 19 -15.25 -3.86 -1.62
CA ASN A 19 -14.61 -4.73 -0.62
C ASN A 19 -15.64 -5.69 -0.01
N GLU A 20 -15.19 -6.66 0.78
CA GLU A 20 -16.08 -7.65 1.40
C GLU A 20 -17.18 -7.02 2.26
N ARG A 21 -16.87 -5.95 2.99
CA ARG A 21 -17.87 -5.24 3.80
C ARG A 21 -18.98 -4.65 2.93
N PHE A 22 -18.64 -3.93 1.86
CA PHE A 22 -19.63 -3.39 0.92
C PHE A 22 -20.43 -4.50 0.25
N LEU A 23 -19.77 -5.58 -0.16
CA LEU A 23 -20.44 -6.72 -0.75
C LEU A 23 -21.49 -7.30 0.22
N PHE A 24 -21.15 -7.41 1.50
CA PHE A 24 -22.07 -7.90 2.53
C PHE A 24 -23.20 -6.93 2.83
N ASP A 25 -22.91 -5.64 2.93
CA ASP A 25 -23.90 -4.58 3.15
C ASP A 25 -24.88 -4.49 1.96
N TYR A 26 -24.37 -4.60 0.73
CA TYR A 26 -25.16 -4.65 -0.50
C TYR A 26 -26.02 -5.93 -0.58
N ALA A 27 -25.43 -7.10 -0.31
CA ALA A 27 -26.14 -8.37 -0.32
C ALA A 27 -27.30 -8.42 0.69
N ALA A 28 -27.20 -7.69 1.80
CA ALA A 28 -28.27 -7.56 2.79
C ALA A 28 -29.48 -6.73 2.30
N LYS A 29 -29.34 -6.00 1.18
CA LYS A 29 -30.34 -5.05 0.67
C LYS A 29 -30.83 -5.35 -0.75
N THR A 30 -30.00 -5.94 -1.60
CA THR A 30 -30.36 -6.30 -2.98
C THR A 30 -31.40 -7.43 -3.02
N ASP A 31 -32.09 -7.58 -4.14
CA ASP A 31 -32.92 -8.76 -4.47
C ASP A 31 -32.24 -9.73 -5.46
N GLU A 32 -31.00 -9.42 -5.88
CA GLU A 32 -30.22 -10.27 -6.78
C GLU A 32 -29.82 -11.59 -6.10
N ALA A 33 -30.37 -12.70 -6.61
CA ALA A 33 -30.16 -14.03 -6.05
C ALA A 33 -28.68 -14.46 -6.08
N GLU A 34 -27.95 -14.12 -7.13
CA GLU A 34 -26.53 -14.48 -7.32
C GLU A 34 -25.62 -13.82 -6.28
N ILE A 35 -25.91 -12.55 -5.93
CA ILE A 35 -25.15 -11.81 -4.91
C ILE A 35 -25.42 -12.40 -3.53
N LYS A 36 -26.70 -12.68 -3.20
CA LYS A 36 -27.07 -13.34 -1.95
C LYS A 36 -26.40 -14.71 -1.83
N TYR A 37 -26.43 -15.50 -2.90
CA TYR A 37 -25.77 -16.81 -2.97
C TYR A 37 -24.26 -16.68 -2.70
N THR A 38 -23.57 -15.80 -3.42
CA THR A 38 -22.13 -15.57 -3.25
C THR A 38 -21.76 -15.22 -1.81
N VAL A 39 -22.49 -14.29 -1.19
CA VAL A 39 -22.23 -13.87 0.19
C VAL A 39 -22.54 -14.97 1.20
N ASN A 40 -23.60 -15.75 0.99
CA ASN A 40 -23.90 -16.89 1.85
C ASN A 40 -22.77 -17.92 1.81
N CYS A 41 -22.26 -18.24 0.62
CA CYS A 41 -21.13 -19.15 0.43
C CYS A 41 -19.86 -18.66 1.15
N ILE A 42 -19.48 -17.39 0.95
CA ILE A 42 -18.30 -16.81 1.63
C ILE A 42 -18.44 -16.88 3.16
N LYS A 43 -19.66 -16.76 3.69
CA LYS A 43 -19.95 -16.80 5.14
C LYS A 43 -20.04 -18.20 5.73
N GLU A 44 -19.99 -19.27 4.92
CA GLU A 44 -20.06 -20.64 5.44
C GLU A 44 -18.94 -20.90 6.46
N PRO A 45 -19.27 -21.44 7.65
CA PRO A 45 -18.28 -21.77 8.65
C PRO A 45 -17.43 -22.97 8.21
N ALA A 46 -16.23 -23.09 8.79
CA ALA A 46 -15.29 -24.15 8.44
C ALA A 46 -15.88 -25.57 8.55
N CYS A 47 -16.71 -25.83 9.57
CA CYS A 47 -17.35 -27.12 9.80
C CYS A 47 -18.35 -27.53 8.71
N ASN A 48 -18.86 -26.58 7.92
CA ASN A 48 -19.82 -26.85 6.86
C ASN A 48 -19.15 -27.14 5.52
N LEU A 49 -17.87 -26.81 5.35
CA LEU A 49 -17.19 -26.93 4.06
C LEU A 49 -17.34 -28.32 3.41
N PRO A 50 -17.15 -29.45 4.13
CA PRO A 50 -17.31 -30.78 3.51
C PRO A 50 -18.75 -31.10 3.08
N LEU A 51 -19.74 -30.36 3.59
CA LEU A 51 -21.16 -30.58 3.35
C LEU A 51 -21.72 -29.77 2.17
N ILE A 52 -20.97 -28.80 1.65
CA ILE A 52 -21.42 -27.91 0.57
C ILE A 52 -21.50 -28.69 -0.74
N PRO A 53 -22.69 -28.89 -1.35
CA PRO A 53 -22.84 -29.71 -2.55
C PRO A 53 -22.48 -28.97 -3.84
N GLU A 54 -22.51 -27.64 -3.87
CA GLU A 54 -22.13 -26.84 -5.04
C GLU A 54 -20.64 -26.49 -5.04
N ASP A 55 -19.91 -26.90 -6.08
CA ASP A 55 -18.46 -26.67 -6.18
C ASP A 55 -18.09 -25.18 -6.18
N ASP A 56 -18.90 -24.33 -6.82
CA ASP A 56 -18.66 -22.88 -6.86
C ASP A 56 -18.82 -22.26 -5.47
N CYS A 57 -19.82 -22.70 -4.71
CA CYS A 57 -20.05 -22.25 -3.33
C CYS A 57 -18.90 -22.69 -2.41
N LEU A 58 -18.49 -23.95 -2.55
CA LEU A 58 -17.38 -24.50 -1.79
C LEU A 58 -16.08 -23.74 -2.08
N MET A 59 -15.79 -23.44 -3.35
CA MET A 59 -14.62 -22.67 -3.74
C MET A 59 -14.64 -21.24 -3.16
N LEU A 60 -15.80 -20.57 -3.19
CA LEU A 60 -15.98 -19.24 -2.58
C LEU A 60 -15.82 -19.26 -1.06
N ALA A 61 -16.24 -20.35 -0.41
CA ALA A 61 -16.16 -20.49 1.03
C ALA A 61 -14.73 -20.77 1.54
N LEU A 62 -13.85 -21.33 0.69
CA LEU A 62 -12.54 -21.83 1.08
C LEU A 62 -11.51 -20.73 1.34
N THR A 63 -10.92 -20.78 2.53
CA THR A 63 -9.74 -19.99 2.89
C THR A 63 -8.79 -20.87 3.71
N PRO A 64 -7.47 -20.57 3.76
CA PRO A 64 -6.56 -21.33 4.61
C PRO A 64 -6.95 -21.33 6.09
N ALA A 65 -7.53 -20.23 6.58
CA ALA A 65 -8.00 -20.13 7.96
C ALA A 65 -9.12 -21.14 8.25
N LYS A 66 -10.08 -21.30 7.33
CA LYS A 66 -11.16 -22.28 7.49
C LYS A 66 -10.67 -23.70 7.23
N ALA A 67 -9.83 -23.90 6.21
CA ALA A 67 -9.27 -25.20 5.86
C ALA A 67 -8.39 -25.78 6.98
N ALA A 68 -7.76 -24.94 7.81
CA ALA A 68 -6.97 -25.38 8.95
C ALA A 68 -7.79 -26.12 10.02
N ALA A 69 -9.11 -25.90 10.08
CA ALA A 69 -10.00 -26.61 10.99
C ALA A 69 -10.46 -27.98 10.46
N LEU A 70 -10.15 -28.30 9.20
CA LEU A 70 -10.52 -29.56 8.56
C LEU A 70 -9.49 -30.66 8.83
N LYS A 71 -9.95 -31.90 8.83
CA LYS A 71 -9.08 -33.09 8.84
C LYS A 71 -8.35 -33.25 7.51
N ASN A 72 -7.31 -34.07 7.51
CA ASN A 72 -6.50 -34.31 6.32
C ASN A 72 -7.32 -34.96 5.19
N GLU A 73 -8.19 -35.91 5.52
CA GLU A 73 -9.05 -36.60 4.55
C GLU A 73 -10.09 -35.65 3.94
N GLU A 74 -10.59 -34.69 4.72
CA GLU A 74 -11.54 -33.68 4.25
C GLU A 74 -10.85 -32.71 3.27
N ARG A 75 -9.63 -32.26 3.59
CA ARG A 75 -8.83 -31.42 2.68
C ARG A 75 -8.50 -32.14 1.38
N GLU A 76 -8.14 -33.42 1.45
CA GLU A 76 -7.86 -34.24 0.27
C GLU A 76 -9.10 -34.42 -0.60
N GLY A 77 -10.24 -34.77 0.01
CA GLY A 77 -11.50 -34.94 -0.70
C GLY A 77 -11.97 -33.65 -1.38
N ILE A 78 -11.86 -32.51 -0.70
CA ILE A 78 -12.18 -31.19 -1.28
C ILE A 78 -11.20 -30.86 -2.41
N ALA A 79 -9.90 -31.09 -2.23
CA ALA A 79 -8.90 -30.80 -3.25
C ALA A 79 -9.17 -31.58 -4.53
N ALA A 80 -9.38 -32.90 -4.42
CA ALA A 80 -9.68 -33.78 -5.55
C ALA A 80 -10.98 -33.41 -6.25
N ARG A 81 -12.02 -33.03 -5.48
CA ARG A 81 -13.30 -32.60 -6.04
C ARG A 81 -13.20 -31.32 -6.87
N LEU A 82 -12.34 -30.38 -6.48
CA LEU A 82 -12.25 -29.05 -7.09
C LEU A 82 -11.13 -28.92 -8.13
N GLU A 83 -10.19 -29.88 -8.18
CA GLU A 83 -8.96 -29.81 -8.99
C GLU A 83 -9.24 -29.57 -10.48
N ASP A 84 -10.11 -30.39 -11.08
CA ASP A 84 -10.41 -30.33 -12.51
C ASP A 84 -11.13 -29.03 -12.92
N LYS A 85 -11.84 -28.38 -11.99
CA LYS A 85 -12.66 -27.20 -12.27
C LYS A 85 -11.94 -25.89 -12.00
N PHE A 86 -11.09 -25.82 -10.97
CA PHE A 86 -10.49 -24.56 -10.52
C PHE A 86 -8.96 -24.51 -10.52
N GLY A 87 -8.25 -25.66 -10.62
CA GLY A 87 -6.79 -25.77 -10.78
C GLY A 87 -5.92 -25.26 -9.63
N ASN A 88 -6.45 -24.43 -8.71
CA ASN A 88 -5.71 -23.81 -7.61
C ASN A 88 -6.14 -24.34 -6.23
N THR A 89 -6.28 -25.65 -6.11
CA THR A 89 -6.70 -26.33 -4.87
C THR A 89 -5.57 -27.13 -4.22
N GLN A 90 -4.42 -27.25 -4.90
CA GLN A 90 -3.29 -28.04 -4.42
C GLN A 90 -2.75 -27.58 -3.06
N TRP A 91 -2.91 -26.30 -2.72
CA TRP A 91 -2.53 -25.79 -1.40
C TRP A 91 -3.28 -26.48 -0.25
N LEU A 92 -4.49 -27.02 -0.47
CA LEU A 92 -5.22 -27.81 0.52
C LEU A 92 -4.48 -29.12 0.87
N ARG A 93 -4.01 -29.83 -0.17
CA ARG A 93 -3.19 -31.05 0.01
C ARG A 93 -1.88 -30.70 0.71
N THR A 94 -1.27 -29.58 0.34
CA THR A 94 -0.05 -29.09 0.99
C THR A 94 -0.24 -28.86 2.49
N MET A 95 -1.40 -28.39 2.95
CA MET A 95 -1.64 -28.24 4.39
C MET A 95 -1.60 -29.57 5.18
N ASN A 96 -1.69 -30.72 4.51
CA ASN A 96 -1.59 -32.04 5.16
C ASN A 96 -0.15 -32.46 5.46
N GLN A 97 0.84 -31.70 4.96
CA GLN A 97 2.26 -31.95 5.22
C GLN A 97 2.66 -31.58 6.65
N GLU A 98 3.65 -32.29 7.19
CA GLU A 98 4.17 -32.03 8.54
C GLU A 98 5.16 -30.85 8.56
N SER A 99 5.88 -30.62 7.46
CA SER A 99 6.91 -29.60 7.35
C SER A 99 6.86 -28.92 5.98
N PHE A 100 7.20 -27.64 5.94
CA PHE A 100 7.25 -26.84 4.71
C PHE A 100 8.69 -26.37 4.46
N TYR A 101 9.03 -26.01 3.22
CA TYR A 101 10.34 -25.48 2.83
C TYR A 101 11.54 -26.34 3.30
N THR A 102 11.35 -27.66 3.37
CA THR A 102 12.42 -28.62 3.72
C THR A 102 13.09 -29.25 2.49
N SER A 103 12.42 -29.21 1.33
CA SER A 103 12.91 -29.74 0.05
C SER A 103 12.38 -28.92 -1.12
N THR A 104 12.88 -29.18 -2.33
CA THR A 104 12.47 -28.46 -3.55
C THR A 104 11.22 -29.04 -4.23
N ASP A 105 10.78 -30.24 -3.83
CA ASP A 105 9.75 -31.02 -4.53
C ASP A 105 8.37 -30.34 -4.55
N ASN A 106 8.00 -29.65 -3.47
CA ASN A 106 6.65 -29.07 -3.29
C ASN A 106 6.63 -27.53 -3.23
N LEU A 107 7.75 -26.86 -3.51
CA LEU A 107 7.88 -25.41 -3.25
C LEU A 107 6.81 -24.54 -3.90
N HIS A 108 6.29 -24.92 -5.06
CA HIS A 108 5.23 -24.17 -5.73
C HIS A 108 3.92 -24.15 -4.94
N SER A 109 3.49 -25.30 -4.44
CA SER A 109 2.25 -25.43 -3.67
C SER A 109 2.43 -24.88 -2.26
N GLU A 110 3.59 -25.10 -1.64
CA GLU A 110 3.95 -24.52 -0.34
C GLU A 110 3.99 -23.00 -0.37
N THR A 111 4.56 -22.42 -1.44
CA THR A 111 4.60 -20.96 -1.61
C THR A 111 3.22 -20.37 -1.90
N THR A 112 2.37 -21.09 -2.61
CA THR A 112 0.97 -20.71 -2.77
C THR A 112 0.26 -20.66 -1.41
N LEU A 113 0.42 -21.71 -0.60
CA LEU A 113 -0.13 -21.75 0.76
C LEU A 113 0.42 -20.61 1.63
N PHE A 114 1.74 -20.36 1.63
CA PHE A 114 2.38 -19.28 2.39
C PHE A 114 1.74 -17.91 2.11
N ARG A 115 1.47 -17.62 0.83
CA ARG A 115 0.88 -16.36 0.37
C ARG A 115 -0.58 -16.21 0.75
N LEU A 116 -1.34 -17.30 0.68
CA LEU A 116 -2.77 -17.30 1.01
C LEU A 116 -3.02 -17.31 2.53
N ALA A 117 -2.10 -17.89 3.29
CA ALA A 117 -2.28 -18.11 4.72
C ALA A 117 -2.33 -16.81 5.54
N GLY A 118 -2.92 -16.87 6.73
CA GLY A 118 -2.82 -15.80 7.72
C GLY A 118 -1.45 -15.76 8.41
N ALA A 119 -1.15 -14.65 9.08
CA ALA A 119 0.13 -14.48 9.78
C ALA A 119 0.38 -15.57 10.84
N ALA A 120 -0.64 -15.92 11.63
CA ALA A 120 -0.55 -16.97 12.65
C ALA A 120 -0.14 -18.33 12.07
N TYR A 121 -0.67 -18.69 10.89
CA TYR A 121 -0.31 -19.94 10.22
C TYR A 121 1.13 -19.89 9.70
N ARG A 122 1.56 -18.76 9.11
CA ARG A 122 2.96 -18.58 8.70
C ARG A 122 3.94 -18.75 9.86
N TYR A 123 3.63 -18.20 11.03
CA TYR A 123 4.48 -18.36 12.22
C TYR A 123 4.64 -19.82 12.63
N ALA A 124 3.53 -20.56 12.65
CA ALA A 124 3.53 -21.94 13.12
C ALA A 124 4.21 -22.91 12.15
N HIS A 125 4.18 -22.62 10.84
CA HIS A 125 4.52 -23.61 9.82
C HIS A 125 5.68 -23.23 8.91
N PHE A 126 5.96 -21.94 8.71
CA PHE A 126 6.97 -21.46 7.77
C PHE A 126 8.10 -20.64 8.41
N ASN A 127 7.98 -20.26 9.69
CA ASN A 127 9.04 -19.54 10.39
C ASN A 127 10.11 -20.49 10.93
N HIS A 128 10.90 -21.05 10.02
CA HIS A 128 12.10 -21.82 10.35
C HIS A 128 13.23 -21.48 9.37
N THR A 129 14.44 -21.91 9.71
CA THR A 129 15.58 -21.79 8.80
C THR A 129 15.40 -22.71 7.59
N VAL A 130 15.77 -22.24 6.40
CA VAL A 130 15.72 -23.03 5.16
C VAL A 130 17.13 -23.35 4.67
N THR A 131 17.29 -24.47 3.96
CA THR A 131 18.60 -24.85 3.41
C THR A 131 18.98 -23.93 2.24
N PRO A 132 20.29 -23.79 1.92
CA PRO A 132 20.71 -22.99 0.77
C PRO A 132 20.09 -23.43 -0.57
N GLU A 133 19.85 -24.73 -0.73
CA GLU A 133 19.19 -25.29 -1.93
C GLU A 133 17.74 -24.81 -2.04
N VAL A 134 16.96 -24.93 -0.96
CA VAL A 134 15.58 -24.44 -0.91
C VAL A 134 15.55 -22.93 -1.11
N LEU A 135 16.44 -22.19 -0.45
CA LEU A 135 16.53 -20.74 -0.57
C LEU A 135 16.81 -20.30 -2.02
N LEU A 136 17.75 -20.98 -2.69
CA LEU A 136 18.06 -20.71 -4.10
C LEU A 136 16.83 -20.97 -4.98
N ALA A 137 16.14 -22.09 -4.78
CA ALA A 137 14.92 -22.41 -5.52
C ALA A 137 13.80 -21.38 -5.28
N LEU A 138 13.55 -21.00 -4.02
CA LEU A 138 12.59 -19.95 -3.66
C LEU A 138 12.94 -18.62 -4.35
N SER A 139 14.23 -18.26 -4.35
CA SER A 139 14.73 -17.01 -4.94
C SER A 139 14.54 -16.93 -6.46
N ALA A 140 14.33 -18.06 -7.14
CA ALA A 140 14.10 -18.10 -8.59
C ALA A 140 12.60 -18.00 -8.95
N MET A 141 11.69 -18.02 -7.97
CA MET A 141 10.25 -18.03 -8.22
C MET A 141 9.69 -16.62 -8.47
N ASN A 142 8.71 -16.51 -9.37
CA ASN A 142 7.99 -15.25 -9.61
C ASN A 142 7.29 -14.70 -8.35
N SER A 143 6.95 -15.57 -7.40
CA SER A 143 6.32 -15.21 -6.13
C SER A 143 7.31 -14.73 -5.06
N PHE A 144 8.62 -14.78 -5.32
CA PHE A 144 9.65 -14.52 -4.31
C PHE A 144 9.51 -13.15 -3.63
N GLY A 145 9.18 -12.10 -4.39
CA GLY A 145 8.96 -10.75 -3.81
C GLY A 145 7.86 -10.72 -2.74
N ASN A 146 6.80 -11.52 -2.88
CA ASN A 146 5.77 -11.65 -1.85
C ASN A 146 6.28 -12.38 -0.61
N ILE A 147 7.12 -13.41 -0.79
CA ILE A 147 7.78 -14.11 0.33
C ILE A 147 8.64 -13.13 1.11
N VAL A 148 9.49 -12.38 0.41
CA VAL A 148 10.35 -11.36 1.00
C VAL A 148 9.52 -10.32 1.75
N PHE A 149 8.50 -9.75 1.11
CA PHE A 149 7.64 -8.74 1.75
C PHE A 149 6.99 -9.26 3.03
N LEU A 150 6.27 -10.38 2.96
CA LEU A 150 5.54 -10.96 4.09
C LEU A 150 6.47 -11.43 5.21
N THR A 151 7.70 -11.81 4.88
CA THR A 151 8.68 -12.27 5.86
C THR A 151 9.41 -11.09 6.51
N VAL A 152 9.99 -10.19 5.73
CA VAL A 152 10.84 -9.10 6.21
C VAL A 152 10.06 -8.03 6.97
N THR A 153 8.80 -7.78 6.59
CA THR A 153 7.95 -6.79 7.27
C THR A 153 7.29 -7.32 8.55
N ASP A 154 7.48 -8.60 8.86
CA ASP A 154 6.89 -9.23 10.04
C ASP A 154 7.97 -9.62 11.06
N PRO A 155 8.11 -8.90 12.19
CA PRO A 155 9.15 -9.18 13.18
C PRO A 155 9.13 -10.59 13.77
N LYS A 156 7.99 -11.31 13.68
CA LYS A 156 7.84 -12.69 14.20
C LYS A 156 8.33 -13.76 13.23
N MET A 157 8.72 -13.41 12.00
CA MET A 157 9.25 -14.33 11.00
C MET A 157 10.79 -14.40 11.03
N ASP A 158 11.38 -14.31 12.23
CA ASP A 158 12.82 -14.13 12.46
C ASP A 158 13.74 -15.26 11.95
N GLN A 159 13.29 -16.51 11.95
CA GLN A 159 14.08 -17.64 11.47
C GLN A 159 14.14 -17.68 9.93
N LEU A 160 13.01 -17.41 9.26
CA LEU A 160 12.99 -17.31 7.81
C LEU A 160 13.70 -16.04 7.34
N GLN A 161 13.54 -14.92 8.07
CA GLN A 161 14.31 -13.69 7.84
C GLN A 161 15.82 -13.94 7.91
N GLN A 162 16.30 -14.73 8.88
CA GLN A 162 17.72 -15.07 8.97
C GLN A 162 18.20 -15.79 7.69
N SER A 163 17.41 -16.72 7.16
CA SER A 163 17.74 -17.41 5.91
C SER A 163 17.74 -16.46 4.71
N LEU A 164 16.76 -15.55 4.63
CA LEU A 164 16.69 -14.54 3.57
C LEU A 164 17.85 -13.52 3.63
N SER A 165 18.57 -13.41 4.74
CA SER A 165 19.69 -12.46 4.87
C SER A 165 20.94 -12.86 4.07
N ASP A 166 20.99 -14.11 3.59
CA ASP A 166 22.08 -14.64 2.77
C ASP A 166 21.75 -14.63 1.26
N VAL A 167 20.58 -14.11 0.85
CA VAL A 167 20.22 -13.97 -0.56
C VAL A 167 21.06 -12.89 -1.21
N THR A 168 21.67 -13.20 -2.35
CA THR A 168 22.51 -12.26 -3.11
C THR A 168 22.06 -12.16 -4.57
N GLY A 169 22.18 -10.98 -5.17
CA GLY A 169 21.90 -10.78 -6.60
C GLY A 169 20.41 -10.97 -6.96
N GLY A 170 20.15 -11.62 -8.10
CA GLY A 170 18.81 -11.90 -8.60
C GLY A 170 18.18 -10.78 -9.43
N LYS A 171 17.10 -11.13 -10.16
CA LYS A 171 16.33 -10.19 -11.00
C LYS A 171 14.98 -9.90 -10.35
N TYR A 172 14.99 -9.15 -9.24
CA TYR A 172 13.78 -8.82 -8.48
C TYR A 172 13.27 -7.43 -8.81
N ASP A 173 12.07 -7.05 -8.43
CA ASP A 173 11.67 -5.64 -8.48
C ASP A 173 12.52 -4.80 -7.47
N PRO A 174 12.67 -3.47 -7.66
CA PRO A 174 13.49 -2.65 -6.78
C PRO A 174 13.01 -2.67 -5.32
N GLN A 175 11.72 -2.87 -5.06
CA GLN A 175 11.19 -2.91 -3.70
C GLN A 175 11.58 -4.21 -2.99
N THR A 176 11.60 -5.34 -3.70
CA THR A 176 12.15 -6.60 -3.17
C THR A 176 13.63 -6.48 -2.84
N HIS A 177 14.45 -5.86 -3.72
CA HIS A 177 15.84 -5.58 -3.40
C HIS A 177 15.97 -4.71 -2.15
N PHE A 178 15.18 -3.65 -2.03
CA PHE A 178 15.18 -2.79 -0.85
C PHE A 178 14.85 -3.58 0.44
N PHE A 179 13.83 -4.45 0.42
CA PHE A 179 13.50 -5.28 1.59
C PHE A 179 14.60 -6.30 1.93
N LEU A 180 15.20 -6.95 0.94
CA LEU A 180 16.35 -7.84 1.16
C LEU A 180 17.53 -7.08 1.76
N ALA A 181 17.76 -5.83 1.34
CA ALA A 181 18.78 -4.98 1.95
C ALA A 181 18.46 -4.68 3.41
N MET A 182 17.23 -4.26 3.75
CA MET A 182 16.84 -3.97 5.13
C MET A 182 16.99 -5.21 6.02
N ASN A 183 16.60 -6.37 5.50
CA ASN A 183 16.79 -7.64 6.18
C ASN A 183 18.28 -7.95 6.41
N SER A 184 19.11 -7.76 5.38
CA SER A 184 20.57 -7.97 5.47
C SER A 184 21.23 -7.04 6.50
N ILE A 185 20.79 -5.78 6.59
CA ILE A 185 21.24 -4.83 7.62
C ILE A 185 20.92 -5.37 9.02
N LYS A 186 19.69 -5.85 9.23
CA LYS A 186 19.26 -6.43 10.52
C LYS A 186 20.19 -7.55 11.01
N TYR A 187 20.69 -8.39 10.10
CA TYR A 187 21.60 -9.50 10.43
C TYR A 187 23.09 -9.18 10.21
N GLY A 188 23.46 -7.90 10.07
CA GLY A 188 24.85 -7.46 9.95
C GLY A 188 25.55 -7.82 8.63
N LYS A 189 24.79 -8.23 7.61
CA LYS A 189 25.29 -8.61 6.28
C LYS A 189 25.45 -7.39 5.38
N LEU A 190 26.28 -6.43 5.81
CA LEU A 190 26.35 -5.09 5.21
C LEU A 190 26.80 -5.08 3.74
N GLY A 191 27.66 -6.01 3.33
CA GLY A 191 28.07 -6.15 1.92
C GLY A 191 26.90 -6.54 1.01
N ILE A 192 26.14 -7.57 1.40
CA ILE A 192 24.93 -8.01 0.70
C ILE A 192 23.88 -6.91 0.67
N ALA A 193 23.69 -6.22 1.81
CA ALA A 193 22.79 -5.09 1.90
C ALA A 193 23.15 -3.99 0.90
N LEU A 194 24.43 -3.62 0.82
CA LEU A 194 24.89 -2.58 -0.08
C LEU A 194 24.66 -2.94 -1.55
N ASP A 195 24.87 -4.19 -1.95
CA ASP A 195 24.64 -4.63 -3.33
C ASP A 195 23.15 -4.58 -3.69
N HIS A 196 22.28 -5.00 -2.78
CA HIS A 196 20.83 -4.85 -2.97
C HIS A 196 20.36 -3.39 -3.00
N LEU A 197 20.94 -2.51 -2.18
CA LEU A 197 20.64 -1.08 -2.23
C LEU A 197 21.07 -0.46 -3.57
N LYS A 198 22.21 -0.86 -4.14
CA LYS A 198 22.63 -0.39 -5.48
C LYS A 198 21.61 -0.79 -6.55
N GLU A 199 21.18 -2.05 -6.54
CA GLU A 199 20.14 -2.55 -7.46
C GLU A 199 18.81 -1.80 -7.29
N ALA A 200 18.38 -1.58 -6.04
CA ALA A 200 17.16 -0.83 -5.75
C ALA A 200 17.26 0.63 -6.23
N LYS A 201 18.36 1.34 -5.90
CA LYS A 201 18.59 2.75 -6.28
C LYS A 201 18.56 2.93 -7.79
N PHE A 202 19.22 2.04 -8.53
CA PHE A 202 19.31 2.11 -9.99
C PHE A 202 17.93 1.97 -10.65
N ARG A 203 17.02 1.21 -10.05
CA ARG A 203 15.77 0.77 -10.67
C ARG A 203 14.52 1.43 -10.13
N PHE A 204 14.58 2.07 -8.95
CA PHE A 204 13.48 2.90 -8.47
C PHE A 204 13.21 4.05 -9.44
N TYR A 205 11.93 4.35 -9.65
CA TYR A 205 11.52 5.50 -10.45
C TYR A 205 11.36 6.75 -9.57
N ALA A 206 10.62 6.62 -8.46
CA ALA A 206 10.29 7.75 -7.59
C ALA A 206 11.53 8.30 -6.85
N PRO A 207 11.70 9.63 -6.78
CA PRO A 207 12.81 10.25 -6.06
C PRO A 207 12.92 9.80 -4.59
N ILE A 208 11.81 9.79 -3.84
CA ILE A 208 11.80 9.36 -2.44
C ILE A 208 12.36 7.95 -2.23
N ASP A 209 12.13 7.04 -3.19
CA ASP A 209 12.63 5.67 -3.12
C ASP A 209 14.13 5.59 -3.44
N LYS A 210 14.64 6.47 -4.31
CA LYS A 210 16.08 6.60 -4.52
C LYS A 210 16.75 7.23 -3.30
N ASP A 211 16.11 8.22 -2.68
CA ASP A 211 16.63 8.94 -1.54
C ASP A 211 16.66 8.06 -0.29
N LYS A 212 15.58 7.34 0.03
CA LYS A 212 15.61 6.34 1.12
C LYS A 212 16.72 5.32 0.93
N THR A 213 16.98 4.91 -0.32
CA THR A 213 18.03 3.93 -0.64
C THR A 213 19.42 4.52 -0.44
N ARG A 214 19.69 5.72 -0.97
CA ARG A 214 20.95 6.46 -0.76
C ARG A 214 21.21 6.73 0.72
N PHE A 215 20.17 7.06 1.48
CA PHE A 215 20.28 7.23 2.93
C PHE A 215 20.82 5.98 3.59
N TRP A 216 20.26 4.81 3.30
CA TRP A 216 20.77 3.56 3.85
C TRP A 216 22.18 3.20 3.37
N MET A 217 22.52 3.54 2.13
CA MET A 217 23.90 3.38 1.64
C MET A 217 24.87 4.25 2.47
N TYR A 218 24.52 5.51 2.73
CA TYR A 218 25.27 6.39 3.63
C TYR A 218 25.37 5.82 5.04
N GLN A 219 24.27 5.33 5.63
CA GLN A 219 24.29 4.75 6.97
C GLN A 219 25.23 3.55 7.07
N ILE A 220 25.35 2.74 6.02
CA ILE A 220 26.26 1.58 5.97
C ILE A 220 27.72 2.01 5.77
N THR A 221 28.00 2.86 4.79
CA THR A 221 29.37 3.15 4.35
C THR A 221 30.00 4.36 5.03
N GLN A 222 29.17 5.24 5.59
CA GLN A 222 29.53 6.59 6.06
C GLN A 222 30.17 7.46 4.96
N ASP A 223 29.96 7.11 3.70
CA ASP A 223 30.50 7.81 2.54
C ASP A 223 29.75 9.13 2.29
N GLN A 224 30.49 10.23 2.38
CA GLN A 224 29.97 11.58 2.23
C GLN A 224 29.45 11.87 0.81
N GLU A 225 29.85 11.10 -0.20
CA GLU A 225 29.31 11.24 -1.55
C GLU A 225 27.80 10.96 -1.58
N TYR A 226 27.33 9.92 -0.87
CA TYR A 226 25.89 9.64 -0.77
C TYR A 226 25.13 10.75 -0.05
N LEU A 227 25.73 11.37 0.97
CA LEU A 227 25.14 12.49 1.69
C LEU A 227 25.00 13.74 0.78
N LYS A 228 26.02 14.01 -0.04
CA LYS A 228 25.98 15.09 -1.03
C LYS A 228 24.91 14.84 -2.09
N GLU A 229 24.89 13.65 -2.69
CA GLU A 229 23.85 13.27 -3.68
C GLU A 229 22.43 13.40 -3.10
N LEU A 230 22.23 13.02 -1.84
CA LEU A 230 20.92 13.17 -1.17
C LEU A 230 20.49 14.64 -1.09
N SER A 231 21.41 15.53 -0.73
CA SER A 231 21.11 16.95 -0.55
C SER A 231 20.68 17.65 -1.84
N GLU A 232 21.05 17.10 -3.00
CA GLU A 232 20.73 17.59 -4.35
C GLU A 232 19.33 17.17 -4.83
N SER A 233 18.67 16.23 -4.16
CA SER A 233 17.33 15.79 -4.55
C SER A 233 16.31 16.93 -4.43
N LEU A 234 15.42 17.02 -5.42
CA LEU A 234 14.34 18.01 -5.43
C LEU A 234 13.14 17.56 -4.60
N ASP A 235 13.07 16.30 -4.20
CA ASP A 235 11.97 15.83 -3.36
C ASP A 235 12.20 16.22 -1.89
N ILE A 236 11.29 17.02 -1.32
CA ILE A 236 11.39 17.40 0.09
C ILE A 236 10.86 16.25 0.95
N ASN A 237 11.77 15.35 1.30
CA ASN A 237 11.51 14.22 2.19
C ASN A 237 12.48 14.21 3.38
N MET A 238 12.20 13.38 4.39
CA MET A 238 12.99 13.31 5.63
C MET A 238 14.48 13.00 5.40
N TYR A 239 14.82 12.23 4.36
CA TYR A 239 16.20 11.84 4.08
C TYR A 239 17.01 13.00 3.49
N VAL A 240 16.37 13.77 2.60
CA VAL A 240 16.95 14.96 1.96
C VAL A 240 17.13 16.07 2.99
N LEU A 241 16.11 16.32 3.82
CA LEU A 241 16.20 17.30 4.91
C LEU A 241 17.31 16.96 5.89
N TYR A 242 17.43 15.69 6.28
CA TYR A 242 18.52 15.20 7.11
C TYR A 242 19.91 15.47 6.47
N ALA A 243 20.05 15.15 5.18
CA ALA A 243 21.32 15.38 4.48
C ALA A 243 21.69 16.86 4.39
N ARG A 244 20.70 17.73 4.09
CA ARG A 244 20.90 19.18 4.04
C ARG A 244 21.26 19.76 5.40
N GLU A 245 20.60 19.30 6.47
CA GLU A 245 20.93 19.74 7.84
C GLU A 245 22.38 19.40 8.21
N LEU A 246 22.83 18.17 7.98
CA LEU A 246 24.21 17.76 8.25
C LEU A 246 25.25 18.54 7.43
N LEU A 247 24.89 18.93 6.21
CA LEU A 247 25.76 19.71 5.31
C LEU A 247 25.61 21.23 5.50
N ASN A 248 24.75 21.69 6.40
CA ASN A 248 24.38 23.10 6.60
C ASN A 248 23.90 23.78 5.30
N LEU A 249 23.11 23.06 4.50
CA LEU A 249 22.50 23.54 3.26
C LEU A 249 21.04 23.96 3.51
N PRO A 250 20.57 25.05 2.88
CA PRO A 250 19.17 25.46 2.97
C PRO A 250 18.27 24.52 2.15
N THR A 251 16.97 24.52 2.48
CA THR A 251 15.91 24.00 1.60
C THR A 251 15.15 25.21 1.07
N GLU A 252 15.02 25.34 -0.24
CA GLU A 252 14.49 26.57 -0.88
C GLU A 252 13.34 26.29 -1.87
N ASN A 253 13.13 25.03 -2.24
CA ASN A 253 12.19 24.65 -3.30
C ASN A 253 10.74 24.48 -2.80
N TYR A 254 10.28 25.35 -1.91
CA TYR A 254 8.92 25.38 -1.40
C TYR A 254 8.36 26.79 -1.31
N PHE A 255 7.04 26.90 -1.20
CA PHE A 255 6.37 28.16 -0.94
C PHE A 255 5.36 28.02 0.21
N THR A 256 5.21 29.08 1.00
CA THR A 256 4.33 29.13 2.18
C THR A 256 3.17 30.11 2.04
N SER A 257 3.18 30.91 0.99
CA SER A 257 2.17 31.93 0.70
C SER A 257 1.93 32.05 -0.79
N LEU A 258 0.71 32.42 -1.17
CA LEU A 258 0.33 32.72 -2.55
C LEU A 258 -0.32 34.11 -2.62
N PRO A 259 -0.11 34.87 -3.70
CA PRO A 259 -0.88 36.07 -3.95
C PRO A 259 -2.30 35.66 -4.34
N THR A 260 -3.24 35.76 -3.41
CA THR A 260 -4.66 35.47 -3.65
C THR A 260 -5.44 36.77 -3.83
N THR A 261 -6.42 36.76 -4.75
CA THR A 261 -7.41 37.84 -4.84
C THR A 261 -8.65 37.51 -4.02
N ASP A 262 -9.41 38.53 -3.62
CA ASP A 262 -10.66 38.33 -2.87
C ASP A 262 -11.82 38.04 -3.84
N ARG A 263 -11.81 36.83 -4.41
CA ARG A 263 -12.81 36.34 -5.36
C ARG A 263 -13.76 35.34 -4.73
N THR A 264 -15.05 35.66 -4.80
CA THR A 264 -16.12 34.84 -4.22
C THR A 264 -16.53 33.66 -5.11
N ASP A 265 -16.19 33.69 -6.40
CA ASP A 265 -16.52 32.69 -7.42
C ASP A 265 -15.44 31.60 -7.60
N SER A 266 -14.41 31.60 -6.73
CA SER A 266 -13.32 30.64 -6.79
C SER A 266 -13.72 29.25 -6.27
N ILE A 267 -13.10 28.21 -6.81
CA ILE A 267 -13.30 26.81 -6.38
C ILE A 267 -12.59 26.58 -5.04
N LYS A 268 -13.39 26.33 -3.99
CA LYS A 268 -12.90 26.19 -2.59
C LYS A 268 -12.60 24.75 -2.19
N GLY A 269 -13.08 23.77 -2.97
CA GLY A 269 -12.92 22.35 -2.68
C GLY A 269 -13.67 21.87 -1.44
N ILE A 270 -14.74 22.57 -1.03
CA ILE A 270 -15.61 22.16 0.09
C ILE A 270 -16.65 21.15 -0.38
N ASP A 271 -17.22 21.36 -1.57
CA ASP A 271 -18.14 20.41 -2.19
C ASP A 271 -17.33 19.22 -2.76
N PRO A 272 -17.54 17.98 -2.26
CA PRO A 272 -16.81 16.81 -2.72
C PRO A 272 -17.06 16.50 -4.21
N PHE A 273 -18.23 16.85 -4.75
CA PHE A 273 -18.55 16.62 -6.16
C PHE A 273 -17.86 17.65 -7.07
N GLU A 274 -17.87 18.92 -6.67
CA GLU A 274 -17.12 19.98 -7.36
C GLU A 274 -15.62 19.65 -7.37
N TRP A 275 -15.06 19.28 -6.21
CA TRP A 275 -13.67 18.87 -6.11
C TRP A 275 -13.35 17.66 -6.98
N ARG A 276 -14.20 16.63 -7.01
CA ARG A 276 -14.00 15.45 -7.85
C ARG A 276 -13.96 15.82 -9.34
N ALA A 277 -14.88 16.67 -9.80
CA ALA A 277 -14.88 17.13 -11.18
C ALA A 277 -13.62 17.94 -11.50
N PHE A 278 -13.25 18.88 -10.63
CA PHE A 278 -12.09 19.74 -10.83
C PHE A 278 -10.76 18.98 -10.77
N SER A 279 -10.60 18.04 -9.84
CA SER A 279 -9.40 17.20 -9.76
C SER A 279 -9.23 16.29 -10.99
N GLN A 280 -10.32 15.79 -11.57
CA GLN A 280 -10.27 15.07 -12.85
C GLN A 280 -9.84 15.97 -14.02
N GLU A 281 -10.26 17.23 -14.00
CA GLU A 281 -9.82 18.22 -14.96
C GLU A 281 -8.31 18.47 -14.83
N ILE A 282 -7.82 18.77 -13.61
CA ILE A 282 -6.38 18.94 -13.31
C ILE A 282 -5.57 17.75 -13.82
N MET A 283 -6.02 16.51 -13.57
CA MET A 283 -5.32 15.30 -14.00
C MET A 283 -5.24 15.13 -15.52
N ARG A 284 -6.16 15.73 -16.28
CA ARG A 284 -6.22 15.65 -17.75
C ARG A 284 -5.58 16.86 -18.44
N SER A 285 -5.39 17.94 -17.70
CA SER A 285 -4.84 19.19 -18.20
C SER A 285 -3.37 19.08 -18.63
N LYS A 286 -3.00 19.93 -19.58
CA LYS A 286 -1.63 20.08 -20.09
C LYS A 286 -1.02 21.38 -19.58
N PRO A 287 0.31 21.56 -19.64
CA PRO A 287 0.98 22.80 -19.23
C PRO A 287 0.32 24.08 -19.74
N GLU A 288 -0.24 24.08 -20.94
CA GLU A 288 -0.83 25.25 -21.58
C GLU A 288 -2.20 25.66 -21.00
N THR A 289 -2.91 24.74 -20.34
CA THR A 289 -4.25 25.01 -19.76
C THR A 289 -4.19 25.34 -18.27
N ILE A 290 -3.00 25.39 -17.69
CA ILE A 290 -2.83 25.51 -16.24
C ILE A 290 -3.15 26.92 -15.73
N SER A 291 -2.89 27.96 -16.52
CA SER A 291 -3.25 29.33 -16.14
C SER A 291 -4.76 29.46 -15.89
N GLU A 292 -5.59 28.81 -16.72
CA GLU A 292 -7.05 28.83 -16.56
C GLU A 292 -7.50 28.12 -15.27
N LEU A 293 -6.83 27.02 -14.89
CA LEU A 293 -7.11 26.31 -13.64
C LEU A 293 -6.68 27.12 -12.42
N ILE A 294 -5.51 27.78 -12.50
CA ILE A 294 -5.03 28.67 -11.44
C ILE A 294 -6.02 29.82 -11.24
N ASP A 295 -6.46 30.47 -12.33
CA ASP A 295 -7.39 31.60 -12.28
C ASP A 295 -8.75 31.23 -11.67
N ARG A 296 -9.25 30.01 -11.92
CA ARG A 296 -10.50 29.48 -11.34
C ARG A 296 -10.36 29.11 -9.85
N SER A 297 -9.14 28.88 -9.39
CA SER A 297 -8.82 28.60 -7.99
C SER A 297 -8.26 29.81 -7.23
N ASP A 298 -8.15 30.97 -7.88
CA ASP A 298 -7.63 32.18 -7.25
C ASP A 298 -8.65 32.77 -6.28
N GLY A 299 -8.35 32.69 -4.99
CA GLY A 299 -9.23 33.11 -3.91
C GLY A 299 -8.61 32.93 -2.53
N ASN A 300 -8.87 33.84 -1.59
CA ASN A 300 -8.41 33.71 -0.20
C ASN A 300 -8.87 32.38 0.45
N GLU A 301 -10.11 31.97 0.19
CA GLU A 301 -10.67 30.70 0.70
C GLU A 301 -10.25 29.48 -0.14
N SER A 302 -9.57 29.70 -1.26
CA SER A 302 -9.19 28.70 -2.27
C SER A 302 -7.68 28.46 -2.34
N MET A 303 -6.91 29.08 -1.43
CA MET A 303 -5.44 28.99 -1.35
C MET A 303 -4.92 27.54 -1.36
N ALA A 304 -5.61 26.63 -0.67
CA ALA A 304 -5.27 25.20 -0.64
C ALA A 304 -5.33 24.58 -2.05
N ILE A 305 -6.41 24.86 -2.80
CA ILE A 305 -6.65 24.36 -4.15
C ILE A 305 -5.63 24.96 -5.11
N GLN A 306 -5.41 26.28 -5.05
CA GLN A 306 -4.45 26.97 -5.90
C GLN A 306 -3.03 26.43 -5.68
N GLY A 307 -2.62 26.25 -4.43
CA GLY A 307 -1.33 25.65 -4.09
C GLY A 307 -1.18 24.21 -4.57
N TYR A 308 -2.26 23.41 -4.51
CA TYR A 308 -2.28 22.06 -5.07
C TYR A 308 -2.10 22.05 -6.60
N VAL A 309 -2.80 22.94 -7.32
CA VAL A 309 -2.66 23.08 -8.79
C VAL A 309 -1.24 23.47 -9.17
N LEU A 310 -0.65 24.43 -8.45
CA LEU A 310 0.73 24.88 -8.68
C LEU A 310 1.75 23.77 -8.40
N GLU A 311 1.68 23.10 -7.24
CA GLU A 311 2.57 21.98 -6.91
C GLU A 311 2.49 20.88 -7.99
N ARG A 312 1.27 20.49 -8.38
CA ARG A 312 1.06 19.44 -9.38
C ARG A 312 1.60 19.81 -10.76
N THR A 313 1.53 21.09 -11.12
CA THR A 313 2.02 21.63 -12.38
C THR A 313 3.54 21.57 -12.48
N TYR A 314 4.20 22.00 -11.40
CA TYR A 314 5.62 22.28 -11.38
C TYR A 314 6.41 21.19 -10.63
N GLU A 315 5.79 20.07 -10.28
CA GLU A 315 6.46 18.91 -9.70
C GLU A 315 7.60 18.43 -10.63
N PRO A 316 8.81 18.14 -10.11
CA PRO A 316 9.22 18.11 -8.69
C PRO A 316 9.88 19.41 -8.17
N TYR A 317 9.80 20.52 -8.92
CA TYR A 317 10.62 21.71 -8.68
C TYR A 317 10.13 22.61 -7.54
N ILE A 318 8.84 22.62 -7.23
CA ILE A 318 8.28 23.40 -6.12
C ILE A 318 7.32 22.55 -5.31
N HIS A 319 7.28 22.82 -4.00
CA HIS A 319 6.41 22.13 -3.06
C HIS A 319 5.51 23.09 -2.30
N ASN A 320 4.24 22.74 -2.18
CA ASN A 320 3.25 23.54 -1.49
C ASN A 320 3.28 23.27 0.03
N PHE A 321 3.64 24.30 0.80
CA PHE A 321 3.56 24.33 2.26
C PHE A 321 2.77 25.55 2.74
N THR A 322 1.75 25.95 1.97
CA THR A 322 0.84 27.03 2.36
C THR A 322 0.14 26.71 3.67
N MET A 323 -0.06 27.77 4.47
CA MET A 323 -0.73 27.71 5.75
C MET A 323 -2.22 28.07 5.60
N ALA A 324 -2.93 27.33 4.73
CA ALA A 324 -4.37 27.51 4.57
C ALA A 324 -5.09 27.37 5.93
N TYR A 325 -6.19 28.12 6.12
CA TYR A 325 -7.04 28.02 7.30
C TYR A 325 -6.39 28.45 8.65
N ASP A 326 -5.28 29.20 8.63
CA ASP A 326 -4.56 29.62 9.87
C ASP A 326 -5.45 30.41 10.84
N GLN A 327 -6.49 31.09 10.33
CA GLN A 327 -7.46 31.83 11.16
C GLN A 327 -8.13 30.95 12.24
N TYR A 328 -8.25 29.64 12.01
CA TYR A 328 -8.84 28.71 12.97
C TYR A 328 -7.82 28.14 13.98
N MET A 329 -6.54 28.46 13.82
CA MET A 329 -5.43 27.92 14.63
C MET A 329 -4.67 29.00 15.40
N THR A 330 -5.18 30.24 15.45
CA THR A 330 -4.54 31.40 16.10
C THR A 330 -4.16 31.18 17.57
N ASN A 331 -4.90 30.34 18.30
CA ASN A 331 -4.66 30.02 19.71
C ASN A 331 -3.70 28.85 19.94
N LEU A 332 -3.13 28.26 18.89
CA LEU A 332 -2.21 27.12 18.98
C LEU A 332 -0.75 27.60 18.99
N SER A 333 0.11 26.86 19.69
CA SER A 333 1.56 27.05 19.59
C SER A 333 2.09 26.63 18.22
N ASN A 334 3.25 27.16 17.83
CA ASN A 334 3.87 26.84 16.54
C ASN A 334 4.08 25.34 16.34
N ASP A 335 4.51 24.60 17.36
CA ASP A 335 4.70 23.14 17.26
C ASP A 335 3.39 22.40 16.98
N LYS A 336 2.29 22.83 17.62
CA LYS A 336 0.96 22.27 17.38
C LYS A 336 0.47 22.59 15.97
N LYS A 337 0.69 23.83 15.51
CA LYS A 337 0.38 24.24 14.13
C LYS A 337 1.17 23.39 13.14
N ALA A 338 2.47 23.22 13.34
CA ALA A 338 3.32 22.43 12.47
C ALA A 338 2.84 20.99 12.35
N LEU A 339 2.47 20.35 13.46
CA LEU A 339 1.91 19.00 13.46
C LEU A 339 0.58 18.93 12.70
N LEU A 340 -0.35 19.87 12.95
CA LEU A 340 -1.63 19.89 12.25
C LEU A 340 -1.47 20.14 10.75
N TYR A 341 -0.60 21.07 10.36
CA TYR A 341 -0.28 21.33 8.95
C TYR A 341 0.36 20.11 8.27
N ALA A 342 1.28 19.41 8.95
CA ALA A 342 1.87 18.19 8.43
C ALA A 342 0.80 17.10 8.19
N LEU A 343 -0.13 16.92 9.13
CA LEU A 343 -1.24 15.98 8.99
C LEU A 343 -2.19 16.39 7.86
N MET A 344 -2.68 17.62 7.84
CA MET A 344 -3.59 18.09 6.78
C MET A 344 -2.96 18.02 5.39
N ARG A 345 -1.66 18.34 5.26
CA ARG A 345 -0.94 18.21 3.99
C ARG A 345 -0.87 16.76 3.55
N GLN A 346 -0.55 15.85 4.46
CA GLN A 346 -0.41 14.43 4.17
C GLN A 346 -1.76 13.79 3.81
N GLU A 347 -2.79 14.10 4.59
CA GLU A 347 -4.11 13.47 4.49
C GLU A 347 -4.92 13.98 3.30
N THR A 348 -4.92 15.30 3.06
CA THR A 348 -5.80 15.87 2.03
C THR A 348 -5.16 16.90 1.12
N ARG A 349 -3.87 17.21 1.29
CA ARG A 349 -3.25 18.39 0.65
C ARG A 349 -4.06 19.67 0.93
N PHE A 350 -4.64 19.76 2.13
CA PHE A 350 -5.51 20.84 2.58
C PHE A 350 -6.87 20.95 1.86
N ILE A 351 -7.33 19.91 1.16
CA ILE A 351 -8.64 19.94 0.50
C ILE A 351 -9.76 19.49 1.44
N PRO A 352 -10.75 20.34 1.81
CA PRO A 352 -11.77 20.00 2.80
C PRO A 352 -12.75 18.91 2.35
N GLY A 353 -13.17 18.93 1.09
CA GLY A 353 -14.16 18.01 0.50
C GLY A 353 -13.58 16.65 0.09
N LEU A 354 -12.34 16.33 0.49
CA LEU A 354 -11.73 15.04 0.16
C LEU A 354 -12.33 13.92 1.01
N ILE A 355 -12.73 12.84 0.33
CA ILE A 355 -13.28 11.62 0.93
C ILE A 355 -12.36 10.45 0.57
N SER A 356 -11.79 9.76 1.56
CA SER A 356 -10.94 8.60 1.28
C SER A 356 -11.75 7.42 0.76
N ARG A 357 -11.04 6.39 0.27
CA ARG A 357 -11.62 5.09 -0.08
C ARG A 357 -12.31 4.40 1.10
N SER A 358 -11.90 4.69 2.34
CA SER A 358 -12.55 4.21 3.57
C SER A 358 -13.58 5.18 4.13
N PHE A 359 -13.92 6.23 3.38
CA PHE A 359 -14.81 7.34 3.76
C PHE A 359 -14.35 8.15 4.96
N ALA A 360 -13.04 8.25 5.16
CA ALA A 360 -12.50 9.26 6.05
C ALA A 360 -12.80 10.66 5.46
N LEU A 361 -13.19 11.61 6.32
CA LEU A 361 -13.75 12.90 5.91
C LEU A 361 -12.90 14.09 6.38
N GLY A 362 -12.93 15.15 5.58
CA GLY A 362 -12.40 16.46 5.96
C GLY A 362 -10.88 16.54 5.92
N LEU A 363 -10.34 17.71 6.29
CA LEU A 363 -8.91 18.04 6.25
C LEU A 363 -8.01 17.06 7.02
N MET A 364 -8.55 16.37 8.02
CA MET A 364 -7.82 15.46 8.90
C MET A 364 -8.16 13.99 8.66
N GLN A 365 -9.00 13.68 7.66
CA GLN A 365 -9.46 12.32 7.34
C GLN A 365 -9.94 11.56 8.58
N ILE A 366 -10.94 12.12 9.25
CA ILE A 366 -11.57 11.51 10.42
C ILE A 366 -12.61 10.49 9.95
N MET A 367 -12.55 9.27 10.49
CA MET A 367 -13.53 8.23 10.22
C MET A 367 -14.87 8.55 10.92
N PRO A 368 -16.02 8.39 10.23
CA PRO A 368 -17.36 8.59 10.81
C PRO A 368 -17.70 7.70 12.00
#